data_AF-A0A3B8U810-F1
#
_entry.id   AF-A0A3B8U810-F1
#
_cell.length_a   1.000
_cell.length_b   1.000
_cell.length_c   1.000
_cell.angle_alpha   90.00
_cell.angle_beta   90.00
_cell.angle_gamma   90.00
#
_symmetry.space_group_name_H-M   'P 1'
#
loop_
_entity.id
_entity.type
_entity.pdbx_description
1 polymer ?
#
loop_
_entity_poly.entity_id
_entity_poly.type
_entity_poly.pdbx_seq_one_letter_code
_entity_poly.pdbx_strand_id
1 'polypeptide(L)'
;MRDNECHRSFFPQKLFQKRLKEPPASWMLEQLEEDFASFAKKKICISSLAKTFERIYQQMGFLPEITRFRILDNKLYKFVPNGAPFSYRDTLTEKMLKTLLLYANIPDCDFILCGMDGIPEYFTPSDFYLVENPDEQAPILAQAKRKSIASNCIVLIPAQFCLSKLWYQDAIEVLQTIPEIPWKKKSREGRLERKPHRYRRAVG
;
A
#
# COMPACT_ATOMS: atom_id res chain seq x y z
N MET A 1 11.60 -22.47 -3.56
CA MET A 1 10.52 -21.91 -4.41
C MET A 1 10.12 -20.56 -3.79
N ARG A 2 10.41 -19.43 -4.45
CA ARG A 2 10.24 -18.06 -3.92
C ARG A 2 8.81 -17.51 -4.02
N ASP A 3 7.84 -18.37 -4.37
CA ASP A 3 6.45 -17.99 -4.63
C ASP A 3 5.70 -17.55 -3.35
N ASN A 4 6.25 -17.83 -2.16
CA ASN A 4 5.69 -17.38 -0.89
C ASN A 4 6.13 -15.95 -0.50
N GLU A 5 7.17 -15.40 -1.14
CA GLU A 5 7.82 -14.11 -0.79
C GLU A 5 7.32 -12.93 -1.63
N CYS A 6 6.65 -13.21 -2.76
CA CYS A 6 6.15 -12.20 -3.70
C CYS A 6 5.02 -12.77 -4.55
N HIS A 7 4.26 -11.92 -5.23
CA HIS A 7 3.16 -12.31 -6.13
C HIS A 7 3.61 -12.62 -7.56
N ARG A 8 4.88 -13.00 -7.75
CA ARG A 8 5.53 -13.15 -9.07
C ARG A 8 4.81 -14.13 -10.00
N SER A 9 4.22 -15.19 -9.47
CA SER A 9 3.64 -16.30 -10.25
C SER A 9 2.40 -15.93 -11.08
N PHE A 10 1.88 -14.70 -11.00
CA PHE A 10 0.58 -14.35 -11.58
C PHE A 10 0.61 -13.27 -12.66
N PHE A 11 1.69 -12.50 -12.78
CA PHE A 11 1.81 -11.46 -13.79
C PHE A 11 2.84 -11.86 -14.84
N PRO A 12 2.46 -11.96 -16.14
CA PRO A 12 3.44 -12.10 -17.20
C PRO A 12 4.40 -10.90 -17.17
N GLN A 13 5.69 -11.15 -16.96
CA GLN A 13 6.72 -10.10 -16.83
C GLN A 13 6.65 -9.05 -17.95
N LYS A 14 6.45 -9.50 -19.20
CA LYS A 14 6.30 -8.62 -20.36
C LYS A 14 5.12 -7.66 -20.24
N LEU A 15 3.98 -8.14 -19.72
CA LEU A 15 2.78 -7.32 -19.55
C LEU A 15 3.00 -6.28 -18.45
N PHE A 16 3.62 -6.68 -17.34
CA PHE A 16 3.96 -5.76 -16.26
C PHE A 16 4.93 -4.67 -16.72
N GLN A 17 6.01 -5.05 -17.42
CA GLN A 17 6.97 -4.10 -17.98
C GLN A 17 6.35 -3.17 -19.03
N LYS A 18 5.38 -3.66 -19.82
CA LYS A 18 4.61 -2.80 -20.73
C LYS A 18 3.81 -1.77 -19.94
N ARG A 19 3.07 -2.20 -18.92
CA ARG A 19 2.25 -1.30 -18.09
C ARG A 19 3.09 -0.26 -17.35
N LEU A 20 4.28 -0.62 -16.86
CA LEU A 20 5.22 0.32 -16.22
C LEU A 20 5.68 1.46 -17.13
N LYS A 21 5.64 1.27 -18.46
CA LYS A 21 6.04 2.29 -19.45
C LYS A 21 4.89 3.22 -19.83
N GLU A 22 3.65 2.85 -19.49
CA GLU A 22 2.50 3.68 -19.74
C GLU A 22 2.44 4.79 -18.67
N PRO A 23 2.15 6.04 -19.05
CA PRO A 23 2.03 7.11 -18.07
C PRO A 23 0.89 6.80 -17.08
N PRO A 24 1.04 7.18 -15.80
CA PRO A 24 -0.06 7.14 -14.86
C PRO A 24 -1.27 7.95 -15.39
N ALA A 25 -2.48 7.55 -15.00
CA ALA A 25 -3.66 8.33 -15.33
C ALA A 25 -3.58 9.72 -14.65
N SER A 26 -4.15 10.76 -15.27
CA SER A 26 -4.04 12.14 -14.76
C SER A 26 -4.52 12.27 -13.31
N TRP A 27 -5.63 11.64 -12.97
CA TRP A 27 -6.18 11.65 -11.61
C TRP A 27 -5.21 11.07 -10.57
N MET A 28 -4.33 10.13 -10.95
CA MET A 28 -3.31 9.60 -10.04
C MET A 28 -2.23 10.65 -9.77
N LEU A 29 -1.84 11.39 -10.81
CA LEU A 29 -0.86 12.47 -10.69
C LEU A 29 -1.42 13.61 -9.85
N GLU A 30 -2.67 14.01 -10.09
CA GLU A 30 -3.38 15.03 -9.30
C GLU A 30 -3.44 14.64 -7.81
N GLN A 31 -3.76 13.37 -7.50
CA GLN A 31 -3.76 12.89 -6.11
C GLN A 31 -2.37 12.92 -5.48
N LEU A 32 -1.33 12.50 -6.21
CA LEU A 32 0.04 12.54 -5.71
C LEU A 32 0.51 13.98 -5.47
N GLU A 33 0.17 14.90 -6.37
CA GLU A 33 0.48 16.33 -6.22
C GLU A 33 -0.20 16.92 -4.97
N GLU A 34 -1.48 16.62 -4.75
CA GLU A 34 -2.20 17.03 -3.54
C GLU A 34 -1.56 16.47 -2.27
N ASP A 35 -1.25 15.17 -2.27
CA ASP A 35 -0.71 14.46 -1.11
C ASP A 35 0.71 14.92 -0.75
N PHE A 36 1.52 15.21 -1.77
CA PHE A 36 2.88 15.72 -1.59
C PHE A 36 2.97 17.25 -1.45
N ALA A 37 1.87 17.99 -1.63
CA ALA A 37 1.85 19.45 -1.57
C ALA A 37 2.45 20.00 -0.25
N SER A 38 2.13 19.35 0.88
CA SER A 38 2.63 19.73 2.21
C SER A 38 4.16 19.57 2.34
N PHE A 39 4.76 18.78 1.46
CA PHE A 39 6.19 18.48 1.45
C PHE A 39 6.94 19.17 0.31
N ALA A 40 6.25 19.71 -0.70
CA ALA A 40 6.87 20.23 -1.93
C ALA A 40 7.91 21.33 -1.70
N LYS A 41 7.76 22.14 -0.65
CA LYS A 41 8.70 23.22 -0.28
C LYS A 41 9.81 22.76 0.67
N LYS A 42 9.76 21.52 1.16
CA LYS A 42 10.60 21.02 2.25
C LYS A 42 11.43 19.83 1.77
N LYS A 43 12.71 19.77 2.14
CA LYS A 43 13.51 18.57 1.89
C LYS A 43 13.18 17.54 2.97
N ILE A 44 12.56 16.43 2.58
CA ILE A 44 12.36 15.29 3.48
C ILE A 44 13.74 14.68 3.77
N CYS A 45 14.16 14.72 5.03
CA CYS A 45 15.44 14.17 5.46
C CYS A 45 15.25 12.93 6.34
N ILE A 46 16.34 12.18 6.52
CA ILE A 46 16.35 10.95 7.34
C ILE A 46 15.91 11.23 8.78
N SER A 47 16.26 12.40 9.33
CA SER A 47 15.82 12.80 10.67
C SER A 47 14.31 13.03 10.74
N SER A 48 13.68 13.58 9.70
CA SER A 48 12.21 13.72 9.65
C SER A 48 11.50 12.37 9.66
N LEU A 49 12.05 11.38 8.92
CA LEU A 49 11.57 10.00 8.93
C LEU A 49 11.70 9.37 10.33
N ALA A 50 12.85 9.55 11.00
CA ALA A 50 13.05 9.06 12.35
C ALA A 50 12.05 9.68 13.34
N LYS A 51 11.92 11.01 13.34
CA LYS A 51 11.00 11.75 14.22
C LYS A 51 9.55 11.34 14.01
N THR A 52 9.12 11.22 12.76
CA THR A 52 7.76 10.78 12.42
C THR A 52 7.51 9.35 12.92
N PHE A 53 8.45 8.44 12.70
CA PHE A 53 8.31 7.06 13.15
C PHE A 53 8.33 6.94 14.69
N GLU A 54 9.24 7.65 15.36
CA GLU A 54 9.34 7.69 16.81
C GLU A 54 8.07 8.25 17.46
N ARG A 55 7.47 9.30 16.88
CA ARG A 55 6.19 9.85 17.34
C ARG A 55 5.09 8.79 17.37
N ILE A 56 4.95 8.02 16.28
CA ILE A 56 3.96 6.94 16.18
C ILE A 56 4.28 5.83 17.19
N TYR A 57 5.56 5.44 17.27
CA TYR A 57 6.02 4.40 18.19
C TYR A 57 5.80 4.75 19.67
N GLN A 58 6.03 6.01 20.05
CA GLN A 58 5.80 6.47 21.43
C GLN A 58 4.32 6.40 21.83
N GLN A 59 3.40 6.56 20.88
CA GLN A 59 1.97 6.55 21.15
C GLN A 59 1.34 5.15 21.12
N MET A 60 1.81 4.25 20.25
CA MET A 60 1.21 2.92 20.05
C MET A 60 2.10 1.75 20.48
N GLY A 61 3.38 2.00 20.77
CA GLY A 61 4.39 0.96 20.79
C GLY A 61 4.72 0.45 19.37
N PHE A 62 5.38 -0.71 19.30
CA PHE A 62 5.71 -1.34 18.03
C PHE A 62 4.46 -1.94 17.38
N LEU A 63 4.09 -1.43 16.21
CA LEU A 63 3.07 -2.04 15.35
C LEU A 63 3.71 -2.50 14.04
N PRO A 64 3.73 -3.81 13.74
CA PRO A 64 4.24 -4.33 12.46
C PRO A 64 3.58 -3.70 11.23
N GLU A 65 2.34 -3.23 11.36
CA GLU A 65 1.57 -2.59 10.30
C GLU A 65 2.11 -1.21 9.94
N ILE A 66 2.74 -0.48 10.86
CA ILE A 66 3.39 0.81 10.58
C ILE A 66 4.89 0.61 10.68
N THR A 67 5.54 0.48 9.53
CA THR A 67 6.95 0.10 9.45
C THR A 67 7.72 1.13 8.63
N ARG A 68 8.91 1.49 9.12
CA ARG A 68 9.92 2.18 8.31
C ARG A 68 10.68 1.16 7.46
N PHE A 69 10.62 1.35 6.16
CA PHE A 69 11.35 0.56 5.18
C PHE A 69 12.48 1.37 4.55
N ARG A 70 13.44 0.65 3.99
CA ARG A 70 14.49 1.17 3.12
C ARG A 70 14.59 0.32 1.87
N ILE A 71 14.69 0.96 0.72
CA ILE A 71 15.17 0.33 -0.51
C ILE A 71 16.62 0.76 -0.68
N LEU A 72 17.51 -0.22 -0.84
CA LEU A 72 18.93 0.00 -1.11
C LEU A 72 19.40 -1.06 -2.12
N ASP A 73 20.00 -0.64 -3.23
CA ASP A 73 20.40 -1.53 -4.33
C ASP A 73 19.24 -2.43 -4.80
N ASN A 74 18.05 -1.84 -4.92
CA ASN A 74 16.80 -2.52 -5.31
C ASN A 74 16.42 -3.71 -4.38
N LYS A 75 16.88 -3.70 -3.13
CA LYS A 75 16.51 -4.67 -2.07
C LYS A 75 15.72 -3.97 -0.97
N LEU A 76 14.72 -4.67 -0.45
CA LEU A 76 13.87 -4.18 0.63
C LEU A 76 14.46 -4.53 2.00
N TYR A 77 14.66 -3.52 2.83
CA TYR A 77 15.06 -3.61 4.23
C TYR A 77 13.96 -3.05 5.11
N LYS A 78 13.82 -3.62 6.29
CA LYS A 78 12.80 -3.26 7.28
C LYS A 78 13.47 -2.87 8.58
N PHE A 79 13.10 -1.72 9.12
CA PHE A 79 13.54 -1.30 10.43
C PHE A 79 12.74 -2.02 11.51
N VAL A 80 13.43 -2.56 12.51
CA VAL A 80 12.83 -3.16 13.70
C VAL A 80 13.50 -2.55 14.93
N PRO A 81 12.75 -1.89 15.83
CA PRO A 81 13.31 -1.33 17.05
C PRO A 81 14.00 -2.38 17.93
N ASN A 82 14.99 -1.95 18.72
CA ASN A 82 15.67 -2.83 19.65
C ASN A 82 14.68 -3.44 20.65
N GLY A 83 14.73 -4.77 20.80
CA GLY A 83 13.82 -5.52 21.69
C GLY A 83 12.42 -5.78 21.12
N ALA A 84 12.07 -5.23 19.95
CA ALA A 84 10.82 -5.55 19.28
C ALA A 84 10.90 -6.92 18.58
N PRO A 85 9.78 -7.68 18.51
CA PRO A 85 9.77 -8.98 17.85
C PRO A 85 9.99 -8.84 16.34
N PHE A 86 10.92 -9.62 15.78
CA PHE A 86 11.12 -9.72 14.34
C PHE A 86 10.24 -10.83 13.76
N SER A 87 9.36 -10.47 12.80
CA SER A 87 8.63 -11.46 12.01
C SER A 87 9.44 -11.86 10.77
N TYR A 88 9.73 -13.15 10.64
CA TYR A 88 10.29 -13.74 9.42
C TYR A 88 9.24 -13.96 8.32
N ARG A 89 7.95 -13.80 8.64
CA ARG A 89 6.88 -13.94 7.65
C ARG A 89 6.59 -12.59 7.00
N ASP A 90 6.62 -12.59 5.67
CA ASP A 90 6.24 -11.44 4.87
C ASP A 90 4.74 -11.15 5.00
N THR A 91 4.44 -9.92 5.39
CA THR A 91 3.13 -9.28 5.26
C THR A 91 2.73 -9.13 3.79
N LEU A 92 1.44 -8.90 3.53
CA LEU A 92 0.95 -8.65 2.17
C LEU A 92 1.61 -7.41 1.54
N THR A 93 1.81 -6.37 2.35
CA THR A 93 2.56 -5.17 1.95
C THR A 93 4.01 -5.52 1.53
N GLU A 94 4.74 -6.29 2.34
CA GLU A 94 6.12 -6.69 1.98
C GLU A 94 6.13 -7.51 0.67
N LYS A 95 5.16 -8.41 0.48
CA LYS A 95 5.02 -9.16 -0.78
C LYS A 95 4.73 -8.25 -1.97
N MET A 96 3.87 -7.24 -1.81
CA MET A 96 3.60 -6.23 -2.85
C MET A 96 4.90 -5.48 -3.22
N LEU A 97 5.63 -4.95 -2.24
CA LEU A 97 6.88 -4.23 -2.46
C LEU A 97 7.95 -5.10 -3.13
N LYS A 98 8.16 -6.33 -2.63
CA LYS A 98 9.08 -7.29 -3.26
C LYS A 98 8.67 -7.62 -4.69
N THR A 99 7.37 -7.71 -4.96
CA THR A 99 6.87 -7.92 -6.35
C THR A 99 7.23 -6.74 -7.24
N LEU A 100 7.05 -5.50 -6.75
CA LEU A 100 7.41 -4.31 -7.52
C LEU A 100 8.92 -4.27 -7.84
N LEU A 101 9.78 -4.57 -6.85
CA LEU A 101 11.24 -4.61 -7.00
C LEU A 101 11.73 -5.67 -8.00
N LEU A 102 10.96 -6.72 -8.27
CA LEU A 102 11.31 -7.71 -9.30
C LEU A 102 11.19 -7.17 -10.73
N TYR A 103 10.37 -6.14 -10.93
CA TYR A 103 10.00 -5.64 -12.26
C TYR A 103 10.41 -4.20 -12.52
N ALA A 104 10.60 -3.41 -11.47
CA ALA A 104 11.06 -2.03 -11.52
C ALA A 104 12.40 -1.89 -10.80
N ASN A 105 13.28 -1.06 -11.34
CA ASN A 105 14.48 -0.61 -10.64
C ASN A 105 14.12 0.64 -9.84
N ILE A 106 13.87 0.48 -8.54
CA ILE A 106 13.46 1.60 -7.68
C ILE A 106 14.73 2.27 -7.12
N PRO A 107 14.83 3.60 -7.18
CA PRO A 107 15.93 4.33 -6.54
C PRO A 107 16.02 4.06 -5.04
N ASP A 108 17.23 4.19 -4.49
CA ASP A 108 17.45 4.08 -3.05
C ASP A 108 16.61 5.12 -2.30
N CYS A 109 15.84 4.66 -1.32
CA CYS A 109 14.94 5.53 -0.56
C CYS A 109 14.57 4.94 0.80
N ASP A 110 14.22 5.83 1.73
CA ASP A 110 13.64 5.49 3.02
C ASP A 110 12.20 6.02 3.08
N PHE A 111 11.29 5.23 3.64
CA PHE A 111 9.88 5.61 3.74
C PHE A 111 9.20 4.93 4.93
N ILE A 112 8.08 5.50 5.38
CA ILE A 112 7.18 4.90 6.38
C ILE A 112 5.95 4.43 5.63
N LEU A 113 5.55 3.18 5.86
CA LEU A 113 4.35 2.59 5.26
C LEU A 113 3.44 2.05 6.35
N CYS A 114 2.17 2.41 6.26
CA CYS A 114 1.08 1.91 7.08
C CYS A 114 0.23 0.90 6.28
N GLY A 115 0.31 -0.37 6.67
CA GLY A 115 -0.44 -1.48 6.10
C GLY A 115 -1.85 -1.64 6.67
N MET A 116 -2.30 -0.74 7.54
CA MET A 116 -3.67 -0.71 8.08
C MET A 116 -4.66 -0.28 6.99
N ASP A 117 -5.94 -0.61 7.18
CA ASP A 117 -6.99 -0.34 6.20
C ASP A 117 -7.19 1.17 5.94
N GLY A 118 -6.91 2.02 6.93
CA GLY A 118 -6.88 3.47 6.76
C GLY A 118 -6.46 4.21 8.03
N ILE A 119 -5.88 5.39 7.84
CA ILE A 119 -5.42 6.24 8.95
C ILE A 119 -5.84 7.72 8.77
N PRO A 120 -6.05 8.49 9.85
CA PRO A 120 -6.22 8.01 11.23
C PRO A 120 -7.47 7.13 11.37
N GLU A 121 -7.44 6.18 12.31
CA GLU A 121 -8.62 5.42 12.70
C GLU A 121 -9.69 6.35 13.32
N TYR A 122 -10.94 5.89 13.37
CA TYR A 122 -12.07 6.75 13.79
C TYR A 122 -11.91 7.33 15.20
N PHE A 123 -11.35 6.54 16.12
CA PHE A 123 -11.17 6.90 17.54
C PHE A 123 -9.83 7.58 17.83
N THR A 124 -8.94 7.66 16.83
CA THR A 124 -7.62 8.23 17.00
C THR A 124 -7.71 9.77 16.96
N PRO A 125 -7.06 10.48 17.90
CA PRO A 125 -6.96 11.94 17.87
C PRO A 125 -6.50 12.46 16.50
N SER A 126 -7.02 13.61 16.10
CA SER A 126 -6.82 14.12 14.74
C SER A 126 -5.36 14.50 14.45
N ASP A 127 -4.56 14.77 15.48
CA ASP A 127 -3.16 15.18 15.46
C ASP A 127 -2.18 14.06 15.85
N PHE A 128 -2.68 12.84 16.07
CA PHE A 128 -1.90 11.71 16.58
C PHE A 128 -0.58 11.48 15.82
N TYR A 129 -0.66 11.39 14.49
CA TYR A 129 0.48 11.12 13.61
C TYR A 129 1.39 12.32 13.35
N LEU A 130 1.03 13.50 13.88
CA LEU A 130 1.76 14.73 13.65
C LEU A 130 2.90 14.86 14.66
N VAL A 131 4.09 15.20 14.14
CA VAL A 131 5.20 15.66 14.96
C VAL A 131 4.96 17.10 15.43
N GLU A 132 5.62 17.50 16.52
CA GLU A 132 5.47 18.85 17.08
C GLU A 132 5.92 19.95 16.12
N ASN A 133 7.03 19.72 15.40
CA ASN A 133 7.53 20.64 14.38
C ASN A 133 7.12 20.16 12.98
N PRO A 134 6.17 20.85 12.29
CA PRO A 134 5.70 20.45 10.97
C PRO A 134 6.79 20.44 9.87
N ASP A 135 7.94 21.07 10.09
CA ASP A 135 9.09 21.02 9.17
C ASP A 135 9.87 19.71 9.26
N GLU A 136 9.65 18.95 10.33
CA GLU A 136 10.28 17.67 10.60
C GLU A 136 9.34 16.48 10.34
N GLN A 137 8.16 16.75 9.80
CA GLN A 137 7.21 15.73 9.39
C GLN A 137 7.70 15.05 8.10
N ALA A 138 7.68 13.72 8.09
CA ALA A 138 7.85 12.90 6.90
C ALA A 138 6.48 12.32 6.46
N PRO A 139 6.33 11.99 5.17
CA PRO A 139 5.12 11.34 4.66
C PRO A 139 4.97 9.92 5.21
N ILE A 140 3.73 9.54 5.48
CA ILE A 140 3.29 8.19 5.81
C ILE A 140 2.50 7.65 4.61
N LEU A 141 3.00 6.58 4.01
CA LEU A 141 2.32 5.94 2.88
C LEU A 141 1.20 5.04 3.40
N ALA A 142 -0.04 5.23 2.94
CA ALA A 142 -1.20 4.46 3.41
C ALA A 142 -2.20 4.15 2.28
N GLN A 143 -3.03 3.13 2.46
CA GLN A 143 -3.99 2.67 1.43
C GLN A 143 -5.27 3.50 1.42
N ALA A 144 -5.66 4.06 2.57
CA ALA A 144 -6.77 4.97 2.70
C ALA A 144 -6.46 6.03 3.76
N LYS A 145 -7.08 7.20 3.61
CA LYS A 145 -6.97 8.28 4.58
C LYS A 145 -8.30 8.92 4.88
N ARG A 146 -8.51 9.31 6.14
CA ARG A 146 -9.65 10.13 6.54
C ARG A 146 -9.27 11.60 6.36
N LYS A 147 -10.26 12.44 5.99
CA LYS A 147 -10.08 13.90 5.98
C LYS A 147 -9.99 14.41 7.42
N SER A 148 -8.79 14.73 7.86
CA SER A 148 -8.45 15.24 9.20
C SER A 148 -7.16 16.07 9.12
N ILE A 149 -6.71 16.71 10.20
CA ILE A 149 -5.44 17.44 10.16
C ILE A 149 -4.24 16.51 9.88
N ALA A 150 -4.26 15.27 10.40
CA ALA A 150 -3.27 14.24 10.06
C ALA A 150 -3.25 13.86 8.57
N SER A 151 -4.30 14.15 7.78
CA SER A 151 -4.28 13.83 6.34
C SER A 151 -3.18 14.58 5.58
N ASN A 152 -2.65 15.67 6.14
CA ASN A 152 -1.56 16.45 5.57
C ASN A 152 -0.22 15.71 5.57
N CYS A 153 -0.05 14.67 6.40
CA CYS A 153 1.14 13.84 6.40
C CYS A 153 0.95 12.47 5.75
N ILE A 154 -0.23 12.21 5.18
CA ILE A 154 -0.59 10.89 4.62
C ILE A 154 -0.63 10.97 3.10
N VAL A 155 0.16 10.10 2.48
CA VAL A 155 0.21 9.92 1.03
C VAL A 155 -0.46 8.60 0.67
N LEU A 156 -1.43 8.66 -0.24
CA LEU A 156 -2.16 7.49 -0.70
C LEU A 156 -1.29 6.64 -1.64
N ILE A 157 -1.29 5.34 -1.38
CA ILE A 157 -0.70 4.32 -2.24
C ILE A 157 -1.76 3.28 -2.62
N PRO A 158 -1.57 2.55 -3.74
CA PRO A 158 -2.43 1.42 -4.07
C PRO A 158 -2.48 0.40 -2.93
N ALA A 159 -3.63 -0.26 -2.78
CA ALA A 159 -3.82 -1.28 -1.77
C ALA A 159 -2.85 -2.47 -1.95
N GLN A 160 -2.46 -3.11 -0.86
CA GLN A 160 -1.54 -4.26 -0.86
C GLN A 160 -2.02 -5.43 -1.73
N PHE A 161 -3.33 -5.51 -1.98
CA PHE A 161 -3.95 -6.51 -2.82
C PHE A 161 -3.92 -6.20 -4.32
N CYS A 162 -3.56 -4.98 -4.74
CA CYS A 162 -3.57 -4.60 -6.16
C CYS A 162 -2.65 -5.47 -7.03
N LEU A 163 -1.59 -6.03 -6.42
CA LEU A 163 -0.69 -7.00 -7.05
C LEU A 163 -0.96 -8.44 -6.61
N SER A 164 -2.12 -8.74 -6.05
CA SER A 164 -2.48 -10.11 -5.64
C SER A 164 -3.10 -10.89 -6.80
N LYS A 165 -3.01 -12.23 -6.71
CA LYS A 165 -3.67 -13.14 -7.66
C LYS A 165 -5.18 -12.91 -7.70
N LEU A 166 -5.79 -12.79 -6.52
CA LEU A 166 -7.24 -12.64 -6.38
C LEU A 166 -7.72 -11.43 -7.15
N TRP A 167 -7.07 -10.27 -6.94
CA TRP A 167 -7.44 -9.05 -7.64
C TRP A 167 -7.29 -9.14 -9.16
N TYR A 168 -6.23 -9.81 -9.63
CA TYR A 168 -6.03 -10.03 -11.07
C TYR A 168 -7.11 -10.93 -11.68
N GLN A 169 -7.45 -12.03 -11.02
CA GLN A 169 -8.47 -12.97 -11.49
C GLN A 169 -9.87 -12.34 -11.45
N ASP A 170 -10.22 -11.70 -10.35
CA ASP A 170 -11.49 -11.00 -10.17
C ASP A 170 -11.67 -9.91 -11.23
N ALA A 171 -10.62 -9.13 -11.51
CA ALA A 171 -10.66 -8.10 -12.54
C ALA A 171 -10.94 -8.69 -13.94
N ILE A 172 -10.30 -9.81 -14.29
CA ILE A 172 -10.54 -10.48 -15.57
C ILE A 172 -11.97 -11.01 -15.65
N GLU A 173 -12.44 -11.70 -14.61
CA GLU A 173 -13.79 -12.26 -14.57
C GLU A 173 -14.85 -11.16 -14.70
N VAL A 174 -14.70 -10.06 -13.96
CA VAL A 174 -15.60 -8.91 -14.05
C VAL A 174 -15.62 -8.34 -15.47
N LEU A 175 -14.46 -8.12 -16.06
CA LEU A 175 -14.35 -7.55 -17.42
C LEU A 175 -14.96 -8.48 -18.49
N GLN A 176 -14.85 -9.80 -18.31
CA GLN A 176 -15.46 -10.79 -19.21
C GLN A 176 -16.97 -10.91 -19.03
N THR A 177 -17.49 -10.68 -17.82
CA THR A 177 -18.93 -10.78 -17.52
C THR A 177 -19.72 -9.52 -17.90
N ILE A 178 -19.06 -8.35 -17.98
CA ILE A 178 -19.72 -7.07 -18.32
C ILE A 178 -20.49 -7.13 -19.66
N PRO A 179 -19.92 -7.68 -20.76
CA PRO A 179 -20.65 -7.84 -22.03
C PRO A 179 -21.87 -8.76 -21.94
N GLU A 180 -21.85 -9.76 -21.05
CA GLU A 180 -22.90 -10.78 -20.95
C GLU A 180 -24.15 -10.26 -20.23
N ILE A 181 -24.00 -9.24 -19.36
CA ILE A 181 -25.08 -8.66 -18.57
C ILE A 181 -25.19 -7.14 -18.85
N PRO A 182 -25.87 -6.74 -19.94
CA PRO A 182 -26.13 -5.34 -20.25
C PRO A 182 -26.79 -4.62 -19.08
N TRP A 183 -26.47 -3.33 -18.89
CA TRP A 183 -26.97 -2.52 -17.78
C TRP A 183 -28.49 -2.64 -17.56
N LYS A 184 -29.27 -2.62 -18.65
CA LYS A 184 -30.74 -2.73 -18.63
C LYS A 184 -31.27 -4.06 -18.04
N LYS A 185 -30.44 -5.11 -18.02
CA LYS A 185 -30.78 -6.44 -17.50
C LYS A 185 -30.26 -6.69 -16.08
N LYS A 186 -29.52 -5.74 -15.49
CA LYS A 186 -29.06 -5.86 -14.10
C LYS A 186 -30.28 -5.67 -13.18
N SER A 187 -30.48 -6.60 -12.24
CA SER A 187 -31.60 -6.52 -11.31
C SER A 187 -31.49 -5.27 -10.44
N ARG A 188 -32.63 -4.60 -10.18
CA ARG A 188 -32.69 -3.44 -9.27
C ARG A 188 -32.28 -3.77 -7.84
N GLU A 189 -32.33 -5.05 -7.47
CA GLU A 189 -32.09 -5.54 -6.11
C GLU A 189 -30.62 -5.92 -5.85
N GLY A 190 -29.73 -5.81 -6.85
CA GLY A 190 -28.28 -5.99 -6.66
C GLY A 190 -27.84 -7.40 -6.22
N ARG A 191 -28.77 -8.37 -6.10
CA ARG A 191 -28.44 -9.76 -5.83
C ARG A 191 -28.05 -10.43 -7.15
N LEU A 192 -26.74 -10.48 -7.41
CA LEU A 192 -26.19 -11.60 -8.14
C LEU A 192 -26.37 -12.82 -7.23
N GLU A 193 -27.18 -13.79 -7.65
CA GLU A 193 -27.13 -15.12 -7.07
C GLU A 193 -25.70 -15.63 -7.25
N ARG A 194 -24.86 -15.45 -6.22
CA ARG A 194 -23.54 -16.06 -6.19
C ARG A 194 -23.76 -17.56 -6.24
N LYS A 195 -23.56 -18.19 -7.40
CA LYS A 195 -23.31 -19.63 -7.42
C LYS A 195 -22.16 -19.87 -6.44
N PRO A 196 -22.32 -20.75 -5.43
CA PRO A 196 -21.31 -20.91 -4.41
C PRO A 196 -19.99 -21.31 -5.07
N HIS A 197 -19.00 -20.42 -5.00
CA HIS A 197 -17.63 -20.81 -5.31
C HIS A 197 -17.25 -21.91 -4.33
N ARG A 198 -17.09 -23.14 -4.84
CA ARG A 198 -16.43 -24.20 -4.09
C ARG A 198 -14.99 -23.76 -3.87
N TYR A 199 -14.73 -23.11 -2.74
CA TYR A 199 -13.42 -23.12 -2.13
C TYR A 199 -13.05 -24.58 -1.93
N ARG A 200 -12.26 -25.16 -2.85
CA ARG A 200 -11.43 -26.31 -2.49
C ARG A 200 -10.48 -25.77 -1.43
N ARG A 201 -10.81 -26.00 -0.16
CA ARG A 201 -9.81 -26.00 0.91
C ARG A 201 -8.71 -26.94 0.43
N ALA A 202 -7.55 -26.40 0.09
CA ALA A 202 -6.33 -27.18 0.13
C ALA A 202 -6.10 -27.48 1.61
N VAL A 203 -6.59 -28.64 2.04
CA VAL A 203 -6.28 -29.23 3.35
C VAL A 203 -5.18 -30.25 3.08
N GLY A 204 -4.05 -30.10 3.77
CA GLY A 204 -3.02 -31.13 3.93
C GLY A 204 -2.08 -31.29 2.75
#